data_AF-A0A955SG24-F1
#
_entry.id   AF-A0A955SG24-F1
#
_cell.length_a   1.000
_cell.length_b   1.000
_cell.length_c   1.000
_cell.angle_alpha   90.00
_cell.angle_beta   90.00
_cell.angle_gamma   90.00
#
_symmetry.space_group_name_H-M   'P 1'
#
loop_
_entity.id
_entity.type
_entity.pdbx_description
1 polymer ?
#
loop_
_entity_poly.entity_id
_entity_poly.type
_entity_poly.pdbx_seq_one_letter_code
_entity_poly.pdbx_strand_id
1 'polypeptide(L)'
;PEIVIAEPGMDSFAVPDSKVGIVIDAFDDLGLTEVALFRSHNESQDDKKILYSGDGDHAQVSVTERLDLADLGVKPGDVIDYYATATDSRPEQPQTVTSDSFRLVVISFEEYKEFMQSQMSAEDLKKKYDQYLDELKQLAEAQEELKQKTEALEEMASKNSGLSPEEQKELDEAQKAQRGLQEWAEDLAKAMQEEAEKEAIFDIEKDYKESLKEFAESMATAMEKMSEAQTAMRQASEENQGESPDEQKQSPAPSLGLAASKQKEALENLQQNIEEYQKQISEPGEDLEKVANVISDTEKFKYLYLLQKGLERHIRYYKDMEKPSLEDQIRLKELSDQQKEVREALNQLKNEMREHADELDRLAEEQDLGKEG
;
A
#
# COMPACT_ATOMS: atom_id res chain seq x y z
N PRO A 1 20.09 28.65 6.36
CA PRO A 1 19.41 27.36 6.60
C PRO A 1 17.96 27.34 6.08
N GLU A 2 17.51 26.16 5.67
CA GLU A 2 16.15 25.82 5.24
C GLU A 2 15.69 24.56 5.98
N ILE A 3 14.39 24.43 6.23
CA ILE A 3 13.80 23.26 6.90
C ILE A 3 12.38 23.00 6.40
N VAL A 4 12.05 21.72 6.20
CA VAL A 4 10.71 21.26 5.82
C VAL A 4 10.37 20.00 6.60
N ILE A 5 9.08 19.84 6.94
CA ILE A 5 8.55 18.55 7.39
C ILE A 5 8.07 17.83 6.12
N ALA A 6 8.83 16.82 5.68
CA ALA A 6 8.57 16.08 4.46
C ALA A 6 7.38 15.11 4.63
N GLU A 7 7.23 14.51 5.80
CA GLU A 7 6.10 13.65 6.14
C GLU A 7 5.58 13.97 7.54
N PRO A 8 4.25 14.11 7.73
CA PRO A 8 3.21 14.06 6.69
C PRO A 8 3.13 15.35 5.84
N GLY A 9 3.78 16.45 6.25
CA GLY A 9 3.86 17.70 5.47
C GLY A 9 2.53 18.42 5.25
N MET A 10 1.48 18.05 5.98
CA MET A 10 0.16 18.65 5.96
C MET A 10 -0.62 18.35 7.24
N ASP A 11 -1.72 19.06 7.44
CA ASP A 11 -2.69 18.70 8.48
C ASP A 11 -3.25 17.30 8.22
N SER A 12 -3.32 16.48 9.27
CA SER A 12 -3.63 15.05 9.17
C SER A 12 -4.48 14.54 10.34
N PHE A 13 -5.00 13.33 10.17
CA PHE A 13 -5.78 12.61 11.18
C PHE A 13 -5.03 11.35 11.63
N ALA A 14 -5.18 10.97 12.90
CA ALA A 14 -4.71 9.68 13.42
C ALA A 14 -5.66 9.11 14.47
N VAL A 15 -5.55 7.81 14.70
CA VAL A 15 -6.28 7.11 15.79
C VAL A 15 -5.37 6.94 17.02
N PRO A 16 -5.92 6.77 18.23
CA PRO A 16 -5.13 6.86 19.48
C PRO A 16 -3.97 5.86 19.61
N ASP A 17 -4.02 4.73 18.90
CA ASP A 17 -3.00 3.67 18.90
C ASP A 17 -2.00 3.78 17.73
N SER A 18 -2.12 4.82 16.90
CA SER A 18 -1.25 5.05 15.76
C SER A 18 0.19 5.39 16.16
N LYS A 19 1.13 4.99 15.30
CA LYS A 19 2.53 5.43 15.35
C LYS A 19 2.82 6.34 14.17
N VAL A 20 2.81 7.65 14.40
CA VAL A 20 2.97 8.66 13.34
C VAL A 20 4.45 8.98 13.14
N GLY A 21 4.95 8.80 11.92
CA GLY A 21 6.30 9.22 11.54
C GLY A 21 6.32 10.70 11.14
N ILE A 22 7.25 11.47 11.70
CA ILE A 22 7.52 12.85 11.30
C ILE A 22 8.93 12.88 10.69
N VAL A 23 9.00 13.09 9.38
CA VAL A 23 10.26 13.19 8.64
C VAL A 23 10.59 14.67 8.44
N ILE A 24 11.77 15.09 8.86
CA ILE A 24 12.23 16.47 8.81
C ILE A 24 13.53 16.52 8.01
N ASP A 25 13.52 17.33 6.95
CA ASP A 25 14.69 17.60 6.14
C ASP A 25 15.15 19.04 6.36
N ALA A 26 16.44 19.19 6.66
CA ALA A 26 17.08 20.48 6.84
C ALA A 26 18.34 20.59 5.97
N PHE A 27 18.56 21.79 5.44
CA PHE A 27 19.71 22.11 4.58
C PHE A 27 20.34 23.45 4.96
N ASP A 28 21.66 23.54 4.90
CA ASP A 28 22.40 24.78 5.04
C ASP A 28 23.74 24.73 4.28
N ASP A 29 24.21 25.87 3.79
CA ASP A 29 25.45 25.99 3.02
C ASP A 29 26.73 26.02 3.89
N LEU A 30 26.61 26.44 5.16
CA LEU A 30 27.69 26.43 6.16
C LEU A 30 27.66 25.18 7.05
N GLY A 31 26.48 24.57 7.16
CA GLY A 31 26.22 23.36 7.93
C GLY A 31 25.32 23.59 9.13
N LEU A 32 24.76 22.51 9.66
CA LEU A 32 23.73 22.53 10.69
C LEU A 32 24.29 22.15 12.05
N THR A 33 23.83 22.83 13.09
CA THR A 33 24.20 22.56 14.50
C THR A 33 23.06 21.92 15.29
N GLU A 34 21.80 22.24 14.97
CA GLU A 34 20.64 21.68 15.67
C GLU A 34 19.46 21.51 14.71
N VAL A 35 18.75 20.38 14.82
CA VAL A 35 17.37 20.22 14.32
C VAL A 35 16.50 19.80 15.49
N ALA A 36 15.41 20.52 15.73
CA ALA A 36 14.50 20.27 16.84
C ALA A 36 13.04 20.26 16.35
N LEU A 37 12.25 19.36 16.95
CA LEU A 37 10.80 19.30 16.81
C LEU A 37 10.16 19.98 18.01
N PHE A 38 9.18 20.84 17.74
CA PHE A 38 8.31 21.44 18.73
C PHE A 38 6.92 20.85 18.57
N ARG A 39 6.28 20.53 19.69
CA ARG A 39 4.95 19.92 19.72
C ARG A 39 4.15 20.45 20.91
N SER A 40 2.89 20.80 20.69
CA SER A 40 1.93 21.05 21.77
C SER A 40 0.75 20.09 21.68
N HIS A 41 0.10 19.85 22.82
CA HIS A 41 -1.11 19.04 22.93
C HIS A 41 -2.27 19.91 23.42
N ASN A 42 -3.36 20.00 22.68
CA ASN A 42 -4.55 20.81 23.01
C ASN A 42 -4.20 22.26 23.42
N GLU A 43 -3.39 22.94 22.59
CA GLU A 43 -2.93 24.32 22.82
C GLU A 43 -2.13 24.51 24.13
N SER A 44 -1.56 23.44 24.67
CA SER A 44 -0.60 23.52 25.77
C SER A 44 0.72 24.14 25.33
N GLN A 45 1.65 24.32 26.27
CA GLN A 45 2.97 24.85 25.96
C GLN A 45 3.75 23.87 25.08
N ASP A 46 4.45 24.39 24.06
CA ASP A 46 5.32 23.60 23.19
C ASP A 46 6.41 22.88 24.00
N ASP A 47 6.47 21.56 23.81
CA ASP A 47 7.56 20.70 24.22
C ASP A 47 8.60 20.62 23.10
N LYS A 48 9.88 20.85 23.43
CA LYS A 48 10.99 20.85 22.47
C LYS A 48 11.75 19.52 22.58
N LYS A 49 11.85 18.80 21.47
CA LYS A 49 12.72 17.63 21.32
C LYS A 49 13.84 17.91 20.32
N ILE A 50 15.09 17.83 20.76
CA ILE A 50 16.25 17.91 19.85
C ILE A 50 16.41 16.55 19.17
N LEU A 51 16.33 16.54 17.84
CA LEU A 51 16.45 15.33 17.01
C LEU A 51 17.84 15.18 16.41
N TYR A 52 18.53 16.29 16.20
CA TYR A 52 19.92 16.34 15.76
C TYR A 52 20.67 17.43 16.52
N SER A 53 21.90 17.11 16.92
CA SER A 53 22.87 18.06 17.46
C SER A 53 24.24 17.74 16.87
N GLY A 54 24.90 18.72 16.28
CA GLY A 54 26.19 18.55 15.62
C GLY A 54 27.07 19.79 15.70
N ASP A 55 28.32 19.64 15.25
CA ASP A 55 29.33 20.70 15.31
C ASP A 55 29.35 21.61 14.06
N GLY A 56 28.38 21.45 13.14
CA GLY A 56 28.29 22.22 11.89
C GLY A 56 28.87 21.54 10.66
N ASP A 57 29.28 20.27 10.74
CA ASP A 57 29.93 19.56 9.63
C ASP A 57 28.94 19.01 8.57
N HIS A 58 27.64 19.04 8.83
CA HIS A 58 26.61 18.47 7.96
C HIS A 58 25.81 19.57 7.28
N ALA A 59 25.96 19.69 5.96
CA ALA A 59 25.17 20.61 5.13
C ALA A 59 23.70 20.14 4.94
N GLN A 60 23.44 18.84 5.13
CA GLN A 60 22.10 18.26 5.03
C GLN A 60 21.89 17.26 6.16
N VAL A 61 20.72 17.34 6.78
CA VAL A 61 20.29 16.43 7.85
C VAL A 61 18.85 16.02 7.57
N SER A 62 18.60 14.71 7.58
CA SER A 62 17.26 14.13 7.54
C SER A 62 17.06 13.31 8.81
N VAL A 63 16.01 13.62 9.57
CA VAL A 63 15.68 12.94 10.82
C VAL A 63 14.24 12.49 10.83
N THR A 64 13.99 11.34 11.44
CA THR A 64 12.65 10.79 11.63
C THR A 64 12.35 10.67 13.12
N GLU A 65 11.29 11.33 13.57
CA GLU A 65 10.72 11.13 14.90
C GLU A 65 9.46 10.29 14.79
N ARG A 66 9.31 9.27 15.64
CA ARG A 66 8.11 8.44 15.68
C ARG A 66 7.28 8.80 16.92
N LEU A 67 6.11 9.38 16.69
CA LEU A 67 5.14 9.67 17.73
C LEU A 67 4.28 8.44 17.99
N ASP A 68 4.48 7.81 19.15
CA ASP A 68 3.57 6.77 19.65
C ASP A 68 2.41 7.45 20.38
N LEU A 69 1.23 7.48 19.75
CA LEU A 69 0.08 8.18 20.31
C LEU A 69 -0.48 7.47 21.55
N ALA A 70 -0.31 6.14 21.65
CA ALA A 70 -0.75 5.38 22.81
C ALA A 70 0.05 5.79 24.05
N ASP A 71 1.37 5.96 23.89
CA ASP A 71 2.26 6.41 24.97
C ASP A 71 1.97 7.85 25.42
N LEU A 72 1.48 8.70 24.50
CA LEU A 72 1.07 10.07 24.82
C LEU A 72 -0.30 10.13 25.52
N GLY A 73 -1.04 9.02 25.57
CA GLY A 73 -2.33 8.93 26.24
C GLY A 73 -3.42 9.82 25.62
N VAL A 74 -3.29 10.14 24.33
CA VAL A 74 -4.25 10.98 23.61
C VAL A 74 -5.60 10.30 23.42
N LYS A 75 -6.63 11.09 23.24
CA LYS A 75 -8.01 10.62 23.06
C LYS A 75 -8.63 11.21 21.80
N PRO A 76 -9.68 10.57 21.25
CA PRO A 76 -10.48 11.18 20.20
C PRO A 76 -10.93 12.60 20.58
N GLY A 77 -10.72 13.56 19.67
CA GLY A 77 -10.92 14.99 19.85
C GLY A 77 -9.66 15.77 20.26
N ASP A 78 -8.57 15.10 20.65
CA ASP A 78 -7.31 15.77 20.97
C ASP A 78 -6.61 16.26 19.70
N VAL A 79 -5.86 17.34 19.85
CA VAL A 79 -5.10 17.98 18.77
C VAL A 79 -3.64 18.08 19.18
N ILE A 80 -2.75 17.67 18.27
CA ILE A 80 -1.31 17.87 18.38
C ILE A 80 -0.88 18.85 17.30
N ASP A 81 -0.43 20.03 17.68
CA ASP A 81 0.20 20.97 16.75
C ASP A 81 1.73 20.78 16.82
N TYR A 82 2.39 20.79 15.66
CA TYR A 82 3.84 20.58 15.59
C TYR A 82 4.50 21.37 14.46
N TYR A 83 5.76 21.72 14.68
CA TYR A 83 6.64 22.37 13.71
C TYR A 83 8.10 22.07 14.05
N ALA A 84 9.01 22.30 13.12
CA ALA A 84 10.42 22.03 13.31
C ALA A 84 11.27 23.31 13.18
N THR A 85 12.47 23.29 13.78
CA THR A 85 13.46 24.35 13.61
C THR A 85 14.83 23.78 13.24
N ALA A 86 15.57 24.48 12.40
CA ALA A 86 16.98 24.19 12.09
C ALA A 86 17.85 25.40 12.45
N THR A 87 19.00 25.15 13.07
CA THR A 87 20.01 26.17 13.40
C THR A 87 21.30 25.91 12.63
N ASP A 88 21.83 26.95 11.96
CA ASP A 88 23.08 26.87 11.20
C ASP A 88 24.34 26.89 12.10
N SER A 89 25.51 26.74 11.48
CA SER A 89 26.82 26.70 12.13
C SER A 89 27.54 28.06 12.14
N ARG A 90 26.84 29.16 11.84
CA ARG A 90 27.49 30.47 11.70
C ARG A 90 28.14 30.91 13.03
N PRO A 91 29.47 31.13 13.09
CA PRO A 91 30.19 31.25 14.38
C PRO A 91 29.78 32.44 15.27
N GLU A 92 29.47 33.60 14.68
CA GLU A 92 29.20 34.82 15.46
C GLU A 92 27.70 35.03 15.73
N GLN A 93 26.85 34.54 14.85
CA GLN A 93 25.41 34.73 14.94
C GLN A 93 24.68 33.58 14.22
N PRO A 94 24.53 32.42 14.88
CA PRO A 94 23.77 31.31 14.34
C PRO A 94 22.36 31.75 13.94
N GLN A 95 21.89 31.32 12.77
CA GLN A 95 20.54 31.58 12.33
C GLN A 95 19.66 30.36 12.56
N THR A 96 18.49 30.58 13.16
CA THR A 96 17.46 29.56 13.31
C THR A 96 16.29 29.89 12.37
N VAL A 97 15.84 28.90 11.62
CA VAL A 97 14.63 28.95 10.79
C VAL A 97 13.61 27.95 11.29
N THR A 98 12.34 28.23 10.99
CA THR A 98 11.18 27.43 11.42
C THR A 98 10.44 26.94 10.18
N SER A 99 9.93 25.70 10.22
CA SER A 99 9.03 25.18 9.19
C SER A 99 7.62 25.79 9.28
N ASP A 100 6.76 25.44 8.33
CA ASP A 100 5.32 25.55 8.53
C ASP A 100 4.87 24.70 9.74
N SER A 101 3.75 25.09 10.33
CA SER A 101 3.11 24.36 11.43
C SER A 101 1.98 23.48 10.89
N PHE A 102 1.89 22.27 11.41
CA PHE A 102 0.89 21.30 11.02
C PHE A 102 0.11 20.79 12.22
N ARG A 103 -1.11 20.35 11.95
CA ARG A 103 -2.02 19.80 12.95
C ARG A 103 -2.26 18.32 12.72
N LEU A 104 -2.13 17.54 13.79
CA LEU A 104 -2.56 16.16 13.85
C LEU A 104 -3.80 16.06 14.76
N VAL A 105 -4.96 15.80 14.19
CA VAL A 105 -6.21 15.63 14.93
C VAL A 105 -6.42 14.15 15.24
N VAL A 106 -6.56 13.83 16.52
CA VAL A 106 -6.85 12.47 16.99
C VAL A 106 -8.36 12.24 16.87
N ILE A 107 -8.75 11.24 16.09
CA ILE A 107 -10.16 10.85 15.90
C ILE A 107 -10.37 9.43 16.41
N SER A 108 -11.62 9.05 16.68
CA SER A 108 -11.93 7.66 17.04
C SER A 108 -11.69 6.72 15.85
N PHE A 109 -11.50 5.44 16.14
CA PHE A 109 -11.39 4.44 15.08
C PHE A 109 -12.67 4.37 14.24
N GLU A 110 -13.86 4.49 14.86
CA GLU A 110 -15.13 4.64 14.13
C GLU A 110 -15.15 5.86 13.20
N GLU A 111 -14.73 7.04 13.64
CA GLU A 111 -14.67 8.24 12.78
C GLU A 111 -13.64 8.08 11.66
N TYR A 112 -12.50 7.48 11.95
CA TYR A 112 -11.49 7.16 10.94
C TYR A 112 -12.03 6.17 9.91
N LYS A 113 -12.74 5.14 10.37
CA LYS A 113 -13.42 4.16 9.52
C LYS A 113 -14.48 4.84 8.65
N GLU A 114 -15.35 5.68 9.21
CA GLU A 114 -16.34 6.44 8.45
C GLU A 114 -15.68 7.37 7.40
N PHE A 115 -14.60 8.06 7.80
CA PHE A 115 -13.84 8.92 6.89
C PHE A 115 -13.20 8.11 5.75
N MET A 116 -12.52 6.99 6.07
CA MET A 116 -11.92 6.10 5.09
C MET A 116 -12.96 5.43 4.19
N GLN A 117 -14.10 5.00 4.72
CA GLN A 117 -15.21 4.46 3.94
C GLN A 117 -15.82 5.49 2.98
N SER A 118 -15.75 6.78 3.33
CA SER A 118 -16.21 7.87 2.45
C SER A 118 -15.20 8.25 1.36
N GLN A 119 -13.92 7.89 1.54
CA GLN A 119 -12.83 8.23 0.62
C GLN A 119 -12.42 7.05 -0.26
N MET A 120 -12.41 5.83 0.27
CA MET A 120 -12.06 4.62 -0.45
C MET A 120 -13.26 4.08 -1.21
N SER A 121 -13.10 3.93 -2.51
CA SER A 121 -14.01 3.15 -3.34
C SER A 121 -13.71 1.66 -3.21
N ALA A 122 -14.66 0.80 -3.59
CA ALA A 122 -14.36 -0.63 -3.74
C ALA A 122 -13.35 -0.91 -4.85
N GLU A 123 -13.23 -0.02 -5.85
CA GLU A 123 -12.19 -0.11 -6.87
C GLU A 123 -10.80 0.06 -6.25
N ASP A 124 -10.64 1.03 -5.32
CA ASP A 124 -9.39 1.20 -4.57
C ASP A 124 -9.06 -0.03 -3.72
N LEU A 125 -10.08 -0.61 -3.11
CA LEU A 125 -9.95 -1.82 -2.31
C LEU A 125 -9.51 -3.00 -3.18
N LYS A 126 -10.24 -3.28 -4.25
CA LYS A 126 -9.92 -4.36 -5.21
C LYS A 126 -8.50 -4.20 -5.76
N LYS A 127 -8.16 -3.01 -6.23
CA LYS A 127 -6.83 -2.71 -6.78
C LYS A 127 -5.70 -3.01 -5.80
N LYS A 128 -5.90 -2.70 -4.51
CA LYS A 128 -4.92 -2.98 -3.45
C LYS A 128 -4.67 -4.49 -3.30
N TYR A 129 -5.71 -5.31 -3.32
CA TYR A 129 -5.57 -6.77 -3.19
C TYR A 129 -5.10 -7.43 -4.49
N ASP A 130 -5.59 -6.97 -5.66
CA ASP A 130 -5.12 -7.44 -6.96
C ASP A 130 -3.61 -7.18 -7.17
N GLN A 131 -3.06 -6.11 -6.58
CA GLN A 131 -1.62 -5.86 -6.61
C GLN A 131 -0.82 -7.02 -5.99
N TYR A 132 -1.25 -7.58 -4.85
CA TYR A 132 -0.57 -8.72 -4.24
C TYR A 132 -0.65 -9.98 -5.12
N LEU A 133 -1.79 -10.20 -5.77
CA LEU A 133 -1.96 -11.30 -6.72
C LEU A 133 -1.03 -11.15 -7.92
N ASP A 134 -0.90 -9.94 -8.47
CA ASP A 134 -0.02 -9.66 -9.59
C ASP A 134 1.45 -9.87 -9.22
N GLU A 135 1.86 -9.42 -8.03
CA GLU A 135 3.22 -9.66 -7.51
C GLU A 135 3.50 -11.16 -7.32
N LEU A 136 2.54 -11.94 -6.79
CA LEU A 136 2.66 -13.41 -6.70
C LEU A 136 2.82 -14.07 -8.07
N LYS A 137 2.03 -13.66 -9.07
CA LYS A 137 2.12 -14.18 -10.44
C LYS A 137 3.48 -13.90 -11.06
N GLN A 138 3.99 -12.68 -10.90
CA GLN A 138 5.32 -12.31 -11.42
C GLN A 138 6.44 -13.09 -10.70
N LEU A 139 6.31 -13.32 -9.38
CA LEU A 139 7.25 -14.16 -8.63
C LEU A 139 7.25 -15.60 -9.15
N ALA A 140 6.07 -16.18 -9.40
CA ALA A 140 5.94 -17.52 -9.96
C ALA A 140 6.51 -17.62 -11.39
N GLU A 141 6.26 -16.62 -12.24
CA GLU A 141 6.81 -16.56 -13.60
C GLU A 141 8.35 -16.50 -13.57
N ALA A 142 8.92 -15.63 -12.73
CA ALA A 142 10.37 -15.52 -12.60
C ALA A 142 11.02 -16.80 -12.03
N GLN A 143 10.33 -17.48 -11.10
CA GLN A 143 10.78 -18.77 -10.57
C GLN A 143 10.72 -19.88 -11.64
N GLU A 144 9.70 -19.89 -12.51
CA GLU A 144 9.61 -20.82 -13.65
C GLU A 144 10.72 -20.59 -14.67
N GLU A 145 10.99 -19.32 -15.04
CA GLU A 145 12.12 -18.99 -15.93
C GLU A 145 13.46 -19.44 -15.35
N LEU A 146 13.66 -19.24 -14.03
CA LEU A 146 14.87 -19.66 -13.36
C LEU A 146 15.00 -21.20 -13.34
N LYS A 147 13.90 -21.92 -13.10
CA LYS A 147 13.85 -23.39 -13.19
C LYS A 147 14.29 -23.87 -14.57
N GLN A 148 13.74 -23.30 -15.63
CA GLN A 148 14.09 -23.67 -17.01
C GLN A 148 15.58 -23.45 -17.31
N LYS A 149 16.17 -22.37 -16.80
CA LYS A 149 17.62 -22.13 -16.92
C LYS A 149 18.44 -23.18 -16.17
N THR A 150 18.04 -23.55 -14.95
CA THR A 150 18.71 -24.60 -14.17
C THR A 150 18.63 -25.96 -14.87
N GLU A 151 17.47 -26.33 -15.42
CA GLU A 151 17.29 -27.57 -16.19
C GLU A 151 18.17 -27.60 -17.45
N ALA A 152 18.29 -26.47 -18.15
CA ALA A 152 19.19 -26.36 -19.30
C ALA A 152 20.66 -26.56 -18.90
N LEU A 153 21.09 -25.96 -17.77
CA LEU A 153 22.44 -26.16 -17.22
C LEU A 153 22.68 -27.60 -16.78
N GLU A 154 21.67 -28.26 -16.17
CA GLU A 154 21.73 -29.68 -15.81
C GLU A 154 21.95 -30.58 -17.03
N GLU A 155 21.20 -30.33 -18.11
CA GLU A 155 21.32 -31.09 -19.36
C GLU A 155 22.72 -30.89 -19.99
N MET A 156 23.23 -29.66 -19.97
CA MET A 156 24.57 -29.34 -20.48
C MET A 156 25.67 -30.00 -19.64
N ALA A 157 25.59 -29.90 -18.31
CA ALA A 157 26.50 -30.58 -17.38
C ALA A 157 26.52 -32.09 -17.58
N SER A 158 25.35 -32.70 -17.82
CA SER A 158 25.21 -34.13 -18.07
C SER A 158 25.89 -34.57 -19.37
N LYS A 159 25.76 -33.77 -20.45
CA LYS A 159 26.36 -34.07 -21.75
C LYS A 159 27.88 -33.87 -21.76
N ASN A 160 28.36 -32.81 -21.12
CA ASN A 160 29.74 -32.38 -21.17
C ASN A 160 30.59 -32.87 -19.99
N SER A 161 29.98 -33.58 -19.03
CA SER A 161 30.63 -34.02 -17.78
C SER A 161 31.25 -32.86 -16.98
N GLY A 162 30.52 -31.74 -16.90
CA GLY A 162 30.96 -30.47 -16.33
C GLY A 162 30.36 -29.27 -17.05
N LEU A 163 30.49 -28.09 -16.46
CA LEU A 163 30.09 -26.81 -17.07
C LEU A 163 31.32 -26.10 -17.64
N SER A 164 31.16 -25.54 -18.83
CA SER A 164 32.08 -24.59 -19.45
C SER A 164 32.17 -23.27 -18.65
N PRO A 165 33.20 -22.42 -18.88
CA PRO A 165 33.29 -21.12 -18.22
C PRO A 165 32.06 -20.22 -18.44
N GLU A 166 31.46 -20.30 -19.63
CA GLU A 166 30.23 -19.57 -19.96
C GLU A 166 29.04 -20.08 -19.15
N GLU A 167 28.81 -21.40 -19.13
CA GLU A 167 27.72 -22.03 -18.36
C GLU A 167 27.91 -21.85 -16.84
N GLN A 168 29.16 -21.82 -16.36
CA GLN A 168 29.48 -21.50 -14.97
C GLN A 168 29.06 -20.07 -14.62
N LYS A 169 29.27 -19.11 -15.52
CA LYS A 169 28.82 -17.73 -15.32
C LYS A 169 27.29 -17.66 -15.30
N GLU A 170 26.61 -18.43 -16.15
CA GLU A 170 25.15 -18.54 -16.12
C GLU A 170 24.64 -19.14 -14.81
N LEU A 171 25.33 -20.15 -14.25
CA LEU A 171 25.03 -20.69 -12.92
C LEU A 171 25.19 -19.62 -11.82
N ASP A 172 26.26 -18.83 -11.86
CA ASP A 172 26.47 -17.73 -10.90
C ASP A 172 25.36 -16.65 -11.02
N GLU A 173 24.90 -16.38 -12.24
CA GLU A 173 23.76 -15.48 -12.50
C GLU A 173 22.45 -16.08 -12.00
N ALA A 174 22.22 -17.37 -12.21
CA ALA A 174 21.06 -18.10 -11.69
C ALA A 174 21.03 -18.11 -10.15
N GLN A 175 22.18 -18.30 -9.48
CA GLN A 175 22.27 -18.20 -8.02
C GLN A 175 21.96 -16.79 -7.49
N LYS A 176 22.37 -15.73 -8.21
CA LYS A 176 22.00 -14.35 -7.86
C LYS A 176 20.50 -14.12 -8.05
N ALA A 177 19.94 -14.59 -9.15
CA ALA A 177 18.50 -14.52 -9.40
C ALA A 177 17.71 -15.26 -8.31
N GLN A 178 18.15 -16.47 -7.91
CA GLN A 178 17.49 -17.22 -6.84
C GLN A 178 17.43 -16.47 -5.51
N ARG A 179 18.53 -15.77 -5.14
CA ARG A 179 18.56 -14.92 -3.93
C ARG A 179 17.61 -13.73 -4.06
N GLY A 180 17.62 -13.06 -5.20
CA GLY A 180 16.69 -11.95 -5.43
C GLY A 180 15.22 -12.38 -5.36
N LEU A 181 14.88 -13.58 -5.86
CA LEU A 181 13.53 -14.13 -5.72
C LEU A 181 13.17 -14.46 -4.27
N GLN A 182 14.12 -14.96 -3.47
CA GLN A 182 13.88 -15.20 -2.04
C GLN A 182 13.66 -13.90 -1.27
N GLU A 183 14.50 -12.89 -1.51
CA GLU A 183 14.36 -11.56 -0.89
C GLU A 183 13.01 -10.94 -1.26
N TRP A 184 12.62 -11.01 -2.53
CA TRP A 184 11.31 -10.53 -2.97
C TRP A 184 10.16 -11.32 -2.33
N ALA A 185 10.26 -12.64 -2.25
CA ALA A 185 9.25 -13.47 -1.59
C ALA A 185 9.12 -13.11 -0.10
N GLU A 186 10.23 -12.85 0.60
CA GLU A 186 10.23 -12.44 2.00
C GLU A 186 9.57 -11.07 2.20
N ASP A 187 9.94 -10.09 1.38
CA ASP A 187 9.35 -8.75 1.42
C ASP A 187 7.85 -8.77 1.13
N LEU A 188 7.43 -9.56 0.13
CA LEU A 188 6.02 -9.74 -0.21
C LEU A 188 5.23 -10.41 0.92
N ALA A 189 5.75 -11.51 1.49
CA ALA A 189 5.12 -12.20 2.61
C ALA A 189 4.96 -11.27 3.83
N LYS A 190 5.99 -10.46 4.10
CA LYS A 190 5.96 -9.47 5.19
C LYS A 190 4.93 -8.36 4.91
N ALA A 191 4.86 -7.84 3.69
CA ALA A 191 3.87 -6.83 3.32
C ALA A 191 2.43 -7.37 3.49
N MET A 192 2.19 -8.63 3.08
CA MET A 192 0.90 -9.30 3.27
C MET A 192 0.56 -9.46 4.76
N GLN A 193 1.53 -9.87 5.59
CA GLN A 193 1.33 -10.02 7.03
C GLN A 193 1.05 -8.67 7.71
N GLU A 194 1.83 -7.63 7.41
CA GLU A 194 1.62 -6.29 7.94
C GLU A 194 0.25 -5.75 7.56
N GLU A 195 -0.23 -6.04 6.35
CA GLU A 195 -1.57 -5.66 5.92
C GLU A 195 -2.67 -6.47 6.60
N ALA A 196 -2.46 -7.77 6.81
CA ALA A 196 -3.38 -8.65 7.52
C ALA A 196 -3.58 -8.24 9.00
N GLU A 197 -2.54 -7.70 9.64
CA GLU A 197 -2.58 -7.24 11.03
C GLU A 197 -3.28 -5.90 11.24
N LYS A 198 -3.43 -5.08 10.19
CA LYS A 198 -4.15 -3.81 10.27
C LYS A 198 -5.65 -4.04 10.50
N GLU A 199 -6.27 -3.16 11.26
CA GLU A 199 -7.72 -3.23 11.51
C GLU A 199 -8.53 -3.00 10.21
N ALA A 200 -9.61 -3.76 10.03
CA ALA A 200 -10.42 -3.74 8.81
C ALA A 200 -11.34 -2.52 8.75
N ILE A 201 -11.26 -1.77 7.65
CA ILE A 201 -12.10 -0.61 7.35
C ILE A 201 -13.44 -1.05 6.77
N PHE A 202 -13.46 -2.13 6.00
CA PHE A 202 -14.68 -2.75 5.50
C PHE A 202 -14.85 -4.16 6.08
N ASP A 203 -16.09 -4.59 6.30
CA ASP A 203 -16.33 -5.93 6.88
C ASP A 203 -15.82 -7.05 5.96
N ILE A 204 -15.86 -6.84 4.65
CA ILE A 204 -15.33 -7.76 3.65
C ILE A 204 -13.80 -7.88 3.64
N GLU A 205 -13.07 -6.87 4.15
CA GLU A 205 -11.62 -6.97 4.28
C GLU A 205 -11.20 -8.01 5.32
N LYS A 206 -12.09 -8.38 6.25
CA LYS A 206 -11.76 -9.38 7.28
C LYS A 206 -11.39 -10.71 6.65
N ASP A 207 -12.21 -11.17 5.69
CA ASP A 207 -11.97 -12.42 4.98
C ASP A 207 -10.70 -12.29 4.13
N TYR A 208 -10.50 -11.17 3.43
CA TYR A 208 -9.29 -10.94 2.65
C TYR A 208 -8.01 -10.89 3.49
N LYS A 209 -8.07 -10.30 4.68
CA LYS A 209 -6.93 -10.24 5.62
C LYS A 209 -6.62 -11.61 6.21
N GLU A 210 -7.63 -12.43 6.48
CA GLU A 210 -7.42 -13.83 6.88
C GLU A 210 -6.72 -14.62 5.78
N SER A 211 -7.21 -14.52 4.54
CA SER A 211 -6.56 -15.13 3.38
C SER A 211 -5.12 -14.61 3.18
N LEU A 212 -4.86 -13.30 3.29
CA LEU A 212 -3.50 -12.72 3.22
C LEU A 212 -2.56 -13.33 4.26
N LYS A 213 -3.06 -13.56 5.48
CA LYS A 213 -2.28 -14.20 6.53
C LYS A 213 -1.94 -15.66 6.18
N GLU A 214 -2.92 -16.42 5.71
CA GLU A 214 -2.70 -17.81 5.27
C GLU A 214 -1.68 -17.87 4.11
N PHE A 215 -1.72 -16.92 3.17
CA PHE A 215 -0.73 -16.83 2.09
C PHE A 215 0.67 -16.47 2.58
N ALA A 216 0.79 -15.50 3.49
CA ALA A 216 2.09 -15.16 4.07
C ALA A 216 2.71 -16.38 4.80
N GLU A 217 1.89 -17.17 5.50
CA GLU A 217 2.31 -18.40 6.16
C GLU A 217 2.71 -19.49 5.14
N SER A 218 1.95 -19.66 4.05
CA SER A 218 2.26 -20.68 3.02
C SER A 218 3.48 -20.32 2.18
N MET A 219 3.78 -19.03 1.98
CA MET A 219 5.00 -18.55 1.33
C MET A 219 6.27 -19.03 2.04
N ALA A 220 6.24 -19.26 3.35
CA ALA A 220 7.37 -19.84 4.08
C ALA A 220 7.80 -21.21 3.51
N THR A 221 6.82 -22.02 3.06
CA THR A 221 7.10 -23.32 2.43
C THR A 221 7.80 -23.13 1.09
N ALA A 222 7.33 -22.20 0.25
CA ALA A 222 7.98 -21.90 -1.03
C ALA A 222 9.41 -21.37 -0.83
N MET A 223 9.61 -20.48 0.16
CA MET A 223 10.94 -19.94 0.52
C MET A 223 11.90 -21.02 1.01
N GLU A 224 11.44 -22.00 1.79
CA GLU A 224 12.24 -23.15 2.19
C GLU A 224 12.76 -23.92 0.97
N LYS A 225 11.88 -24.20 -0.01
CA LYS A 225 12.26 -24.88 -1.25
C LYS A 225 13.21 -24.07 -2.12
N MET A 226 13.03 -22.75 -2.19
CA MET A 226 13.97 -21.86 -2.86
C MET A 226 15.35 -21.88 -2.19
N SER A 227 15.42 -21.97 -0.86
CA SER A 227 16.68 -22.06 -0.10
C SER A 227 17.39 -23.40 -0.32
N GLU A 228 16.63 -24.51 -0.34
CA GLU A 228 17.14 -25.83 -0.73
C GLU A 228 17.72 -25.81 -2.16
N ALA A 229 17.01 -25.18 -3.11
CA ALA A 229 17.48 -25.01 -4.48
C ALA A 229 18.78 -24.21 -4.57
N GLN A 230 18.88 -23.11 -3.83
CA GLN A 230 20.09 -22.29 -3.78
C GLN A 230 21.29 -23.08 -3.23
N THR A 231 21.07 -23.87 -2.18
CA THR A 231 22.11 -24.73 -1.61
C THR A 231 22.60 -25.75 -2.63
N ALA A 232 21.69 -26.38 -3.37
CA ALA A 232 22.01 -27.32 -4.44
C ALA A 232 22.75 -26.65 -5.62
N MET A 233 22.35 -25.44 -6.03
CA MET A 233 23.10 -24.68 -7.05
C MET A 233 24.51 -24.31 -6.60
N ARG A 234 24.69 -24.02 -5.31
CA ARG A 234 26.02 -23.75 -4.76
C ARG A 234 26.90 -24.99 -4.78
N GLN A 235 26.35 -26.14 -4.39
CA GLN A 235 27.06 -27.43 -4.49
C GLN A 235 27.48 -27.74 -5.93
N ALA A 236 26.59 -27.52 -6.91
CA ALA A 236 26.92 -27.68 -8.33
C ALA A 236 28.10 -26.80 -8.77
N SER A 237 28.18 -25.57 -8.26
CA SER A 237 29.31 -24.69 -8.55
C SER A 237 30.62 -25.20 -7.93
N GLU A 238 30.59 -25.68 -6.69
CA GLU A 238 31.75 -26.24 -5.98
C GLU A 238 32.25 -27.53 -6.68
N GLU A 239 31.33 -28.41 -7.10
CA GLU A 239 31.61 -29.64 -7.86
C GLU A 239 32.31 -29.37 -9.19
N ASN A 240 31.93 -28.27 -9.87
CA ASN A 240 32.53 -27.90 -11.15
C ASN A 240 33.93 -27.26 -11.00
N GLN A 241 34.17 -26.54 -9.89
CA GLN A 241 35.43 -25.82 -9.64
C GLN A 241 36.55 -26.72 -9.08
N GLY A 242 36.23 -27.79 -8.35
CA GLY A 242 37.18 -28.81 -7.90
C GLY A 242 38.39 -28.23 -7.15
N GLU A 243 38.18 -27.69 -5.95
CA GLU A 243 39.24 -27.04 -5.16
C GLU A 243 40.11 -28.01 -4.32
N SER A 244 39.78 -29.30 -4.25
CA SER A 244 40.54 -30.29 -3.44
C SER A 244 41.51 -31.12 -4.32
N PRO A 245 42.82 -31.19 -4.00
CA PRO A 245 43.80 -31.99 -4.74
C PRO A 245 43.54 -33.52 -4.77
N ASP A 246 42.69 -34.03 -3.88
CA ASP A 246 42.39 -35.44 -3.69
C ASP A 246 40.96 -35.86 -4.10
N GLU A 247 40.08 -34.92 -4.50
CA GLU A 247 38.70 -35.26 -4.89
C GLU A 247 38.56 -35.30 -6.41
N GLN A 248 38.03 -36.41 -6.93
CA GLN A 248 37.65 -36.51 -8.34
C GLN A 248 36.60 -35.45 -8.67
N LYS A 249 36.78 -34.69 -9.75
CA LYS A 249 35.74 -33.82 -10.31
C LYS A 249 34.45 -34.62 -10.48
N GLN A 250 33.47 -34.36 -9.63
CA GLN A 250 32.14 -34.93 -9.77
C GLN A 250 31.36 -34.04 -10.75
N SER A 251 30.52 -34.66 -11.57
CA SER A 251 29.68 -33.88 -12.48
C SER A 251 28.71 -33.02 -11.66
N PRO A 252 28.52 -31.73 -11.99
CA PRO A 252 27.58 -30.87 -11.29
C PRO A 252 26.10 -31.18 -11.58
N ALA A 253 25.85 -32.08 -12.54
CA ALA A 253 24.50 -32.43 -12.98
C ALA A 253 23.55 -32.92 -11.88
N PRO A 254 23.94 -33.80 -10.93
CA PRO A 254 23.02 -34.26 -9.88
C PRO A 254 22.56 -33.11 -8.97
N SER A 255 23.48 -32.20 -8.62
CA SER A 255 23.19 -31.03 -7.79
C SER A 255 22.31 -30.02 -8.53
N LEU A 256 22.52 -29.82 -9.83
CA LEU A 256 21.61 -29.03 -10.68
C LEU A 256 20.22 -29.67 -10.80
N GLY A 257 20.15 -31.00 -10.92
CA GLY A 257 18.87 -31.73 -10.99
C GLY A 257 18.09 -31.62 -9.68
N LEU A 258 18.78 -31.68 -8.53
CA LEU A 258 18.18 -31.40 -7.23
C LEU A 258 17.68 -29.94 -7.17
N ALA A 259 18.50 -28.98 -7.61
CA ALA A 259 18.11 -27.58 -7.63
C ALA A 259 16.83 -27.35 -8.46
N ALA A 260 16.77 -27.89 -9.68
CA ALA A 260 15.58 -27.81 -10.53
C ALA A 260 14.35 -28.46 -9.87
N SER A 261 14.52 -29.62 -9.22
CA SER A 261 13.43 -30.27 -8.47
C SER A 261 12.90 -29.39 -7.34
N LYS A 262 13.79 -28.72 -6.61
CA LYS A 262 13.40 -27.81 -5.52
C LYS A 262 12.77 -26.53 -6.02
N GLN A 263 13.25 -26.01 -7.14
CA GLN A 263 12.61 -24.88 -7.83
C GLN A 263 11.20 -25.22 -8.30
N LYS A 264 10.98 -26.46 -8.77
CA LYS A 264 9.66 -26.97 -9.12
C LYS A 264 8.73 -27.10 -7.92
N GLU A 265 9.20 -27.68 -6.80
CA GLU A 265 8.42 -27.74 -5.55
C GLU A 265 8.02 -26.33 -5.09
N ALA A 266 8.93 -25.34 -5.17
CA ALA A 266 8.62 -23.95 -4.83
C ALA A 266 7.53 -23.37 -5.75
N LEU A 267 7.64 -23.61 -7.05
CA LEU A 267 6.68 -23.13 -8.04
C LEU A 267 5.29 -23.74 -7.84
N GLU A 268 5.21 -25.04 -7.57
CA GLU A 268 3.93 -25.72 -7.30
C GLU A 268 3.21 -25.11 -6.09
N ASN A 269 3.96 -24.79 -5.02
CA ASN A 269 3.40 -24.08 -3.85
C ASN A 269 2.92 -22.67 -4.23
N LEU A 270 3.71 -21.90 -5.00
CA LEU A 270 3.30 -20.56 -5.44
C LEU A 270 2.05 -20.61 -6.32
N GLN A 271 1.96 -21.57 -7.24
CA GLN A 271 0.79 -21.73 -8.12
C GLN A 271 -0.46 -22.10 -7.33
N GLN A 272 -0.35 -23.02 -6.37
CA GLN A 272 -1.46 -23.35 -5.49
C GLN A 272 -1.95 -22.12 -4.72
N ASN A 273 -1.02 -21.32 -4.18
CA ASN A 273 -1.36 -20.08 -3.49
C ASN A 273 -2.07 -19.08 -4.40
N ILE A 274 -1.61 -18.92 -5.65
CA ILE A 274 -2.25 -18.04 -6.65
C ILE A 274 -3.69 -18.49 -6.93
N GLU A 275 -3.92 -19.79 -7.14
CA GLU A 275 -5.26 -20.33 -7.39
C GLU A 275 -6.20 -20.10 -6.19
N GLU A 276 -5.72 -20.37 -4.98
CA GLU A 276 -6.47 -20.11 -3.74
C GLU A 276 -6.76 -18.61 -3.56
N TYR A 277 -5.79 -17.73 -3.87
CA TYR A 277 -5.94 -16.27 -3.79
C TYR A 277 -7.01 -15.77 -4.76
N GLN A 278 -6.95 -16.21 -6.01
CA GLN A 278 -7.92 -15.82 -7.02
C GLN A 278 -9.33 -16.17 -6.59
N LYS A 279 -9.52 -17.37 -6.04
CA LYS A 279 -10.82 -17.87 -5.59
C LYS A 279 -11.35 -17.17 -4.33
N GLN A 280 -10.48 -16.88 -3.36
CA GLN A 280 -10.91 -16.33 -2.08
C GLN A 280 -10.99 -14.80 -2.06
N ILE A 281 -10.20 -14.12 -2.89
CA ILE A 281 -10.07 -12.67 -2.84
C ILE A 281 -10.51 -12.02 -4.15
N SER A 282 -9.94 -12.42 -5.30
CA SER A 282 -10.15 -11.72 -6.57
C SER A 282 -11.57 -11.92 -7.12
N GLU A 283 -12.07 -13.17 -7.17
CA GLU A 283 -13.44 -13.47 -7.63
C GLU A 283 -14.51 -12.78 -6.76
N PRO A 284 -14.49 -12.87 -5.41
CA PRO A 284 -15.40 -12.09 -4.57
C PRO A 284 -15.21 -10.56 -4.70
N GLY A 285 -14.00 -10.11 -5.04
CA GLY A 285 -13.69 -8.70 -5.26
C GLY A 285 -14.39 -8.10 -6.47
N GLU A 286 -14.59 -8.87 -7.53
CA GLU A 286 -15.42 -8.46 -8.69
C GLU A 286 -16.90 -8.32 -8.30
N ASP A 287 -17.39 -9.17 -7.41
CA ASP A 287 -18.74 -9.10 -6.87
C ASP A 287 -18.93 -7.87 -5.95
N LEU A 288 -17.88 -7.52 -5.21
CA LEU A 288 -17.80 -6.35 -4.33
C LEU A 288 -17.86 -5.04 -5.11
N GLU A 289 -17.19 -4.96 -6.26
CA GLU A 289 -17.24 -3.80 -7.17
C GLU A 289 -18.69 -3.50 -7.59
N LYS A 290 -19.45 -4.53 -7.96
CA LYS A 290 -20.87 -4.42 -8.33
C LYS A 290 -21.73 -3.95 -7.14
N VAL A 291 -21.49 -4.48 -5.94
CA VAL A 291 -22.21 -4.05 -4.72
C VAL A 291 -21.88 -2.60 -4.34
N ALA A 292 -20.61 -2.20 -4.48
CA ALA A 292 -20.15 -0.88 -4.12
C ALA A 292 -20.68 0.21 -5.05
N ASN A 293 -20.89 -0.10 -6.32
CA ASN A 293 -21.56 0.81 -7.25
C ASN A 293 -22.96 1.20 -6.74
N VAL A 294 -23.72 0.26 -6.18
CA VAL A 294 -25.04 0.53 -5.58
C VAL A 294 -24.95 1.33 -4.27
N ILE A 295 -23.92 1.09 -3.45
CA ILE A 295 -23.67 1.89 -2.25
C ILE A 295 -23.31 3.34 -2.62
N SER A 296 -22.41 3.52 -3.60
CA SER A 296 -22.02 4.82 -4.14
C SER A 296 -23.22 5.59 -4.69
N ASP A 297 -24.10 4.91 -5.44
CA ASP A 297 -25.34 5.50 -5.93
C ASP A 297 -26.25 6.00 -4.79
N THR A 298 -26.30 5.24 -3.70
CA THR A 298 -27.10 5.60 -2.52
C THR A 298 -26.56 6.87 -1.85
N GLU A 299 -25.24 7.03 -1.73
CA GLU A 299 -24.62 8.24 -1.20
C GLU A 299 -24.79 9.43 -2.14
N LYS A 300 -24.60 9.23 -3.45
CA LYS A 300 -24.85 10.24 -4.48
C LYS A 300 -26.31 10.71 -4.45
N PHE A 301 -27.26 9.80 -4.23
CA PHE A 301 -28.67 10.12 -4.05
C PHE A 301 -28.91 10.98 -2.81
N LYS A 302 -28.35 10.60 -1.65
CA LYS A 302 -28.47 11.37 -0.40
C LYS A 302 -27.93 12.79 -0.58
N TYR A 303 -26.78 12.94 -1.22
CA TYR A 303 -26.18 14.24 -1.53
C TYR A 303 -27.11 15.10 -2.42
N LEU A 304 -27.56 14.56 -3.56
CA LEU A 304 -28.46 15.27 -4.47
C LEU A 304 -29.79 15.63 -3.81
N TYR A 305 -30.31 14.78 -2.91
CA TYR A 305 -31.51 15.07 -2.13
C TYR A 305 -31.32 16.24 -1.16
N LEU A 306 -30.17 16.31 -0.48
CA LEU A 306 -29.86 17.43 0.42
C LEU A 306 -29.71 18.74 -0.37
N LEU A 307 -29.04 18.71 -1.53
CA LEU A 307 -28.98 19.85 -2.45
C LEU A 307 -30.38 20.30 -2.89
N GLN A 308 -31.24 19.36 -3.31
CA GLN A 308 -32.61 19.64 -3.71
C GLN A 308 -33.42 20.30 -2.59
N LYS A 309 -33.26 19.84 -1.34
CA LYS A 309 -33.89 20.46 -0.16
C LYS A 309 -33.37 21.87 0.11
N GLY A 310 -32.07 22.11 -0.07
CA GLY A 310 -31.45 23.43 0.04
C GLY A 310 -32.01 24.41 -1.00
N LEU A 311 -32.04 23.99 -2.27
CA LEU A 311 -32.60 24.75 -3.38
C LEU A 311 -34.08 25.07 -3.17
N GLU A 312 -34.88 24.09 -2.74
CA GLU A 312 -36.30 24.31 -2.46
C GLU A 312 -36.50 25.37 -1.37
N ARG A 313 -35.70 25.32 -0.30
CA ARG A 313 -35.73 26.31 0.77
C ARG A 313 -35.40 27.72 0.25
N HIS A 314 -34.39 27.84 -0.60
CA HIS A 314 -34.01 29.11 -1.21
C HIS A 314 -35.07 29.63 -2.20
N ILE A 315 -35.66 28.78 -3.03
CA ILE A 315 -36.69 29.19 -4.00
C ILE A 315 -37.98 29.62 -3.29
N ARG A 316 -38.37 28.96 -2.19
CA ARG A 316 -39.55 29.36 -1.40
C ARG A 316 -39.45 30.80 -0.87
N TYR A 317 -38.26 31.27 -0.51
CA TYR A 317 -38.04 32.65 -0.05
C TYR A 317 -38.48 33.69 -1.09
N TYR A 318 -38.26 33.42 -2.37
CA TYR A 318 -38.62 34.32 -3.47
C TYR A 318 -40.06 34.12 -3.98
N LYS A 319 -40.73 33.03 -3.60
CA LYS A 319 -42.08 32.68 -4.09
C LYS A 319 -43.15 33.67 -3.61
N ASP A 320 -42.95 34.27 -2.45
CA ASP A 320 -43.90 35.20 -1.83
C ASP A 320 -43.57 36.68 -2.14
N MET A 321 -42.57 36.96 -2.99
CA MET A 321 -42.22 38.32 -3.39
C MET A 321 -43.10 38.82 -4.55
N GLU A 322 -43.92 39.84 -4.30
CA GLU A 322 -44.77 40.45 -5.33
C GLU A 322 -43.98 41.19 -6.43
N LYS A 323 -42.78 41.71 -6.12
CA LYS A 323 -41.89 42.42 -7.05
C LYS A 323 -40.40 42.18 -6.75
N PRO A 324 -39.78 41.14 -7.32
CA PRO A 324 -38.36 40.87 -7.15
C PRO A 324 -37.50 41.97 -7.81
N SER A 325 -36.44 42.39 -7.12
CA SER A 325 -35.43 43.31 -7.66
C SER A 325 -34.64 42.68 -8.81
N LEU A 326 -33.81 43.45 -9.52
CA LEU A 326 -32.94 42.92 -10.57
C LEU A 326 -31.95 41.87 -10.01
N GLU A 327 -31.46 42.08 -8.79
CA GLU A 327 -30.58 41.16 -8.09
C GLU A 327 -31.32 39.86 -7.72
N ASP A 328 -32.56 39.96 -7.25
CA ASP A 328 -33.42 38.79 -6.98
C ASP A 328 -33.72 38.00 -8.26
N GLN A 329 -33.90 38.68 -9.41
CA GLN A 329 -34.12 38.03 -10.70
C GLN A 329 -32.88 37.28 -11.20
N ILE A 330 -31.68 37.85 -11.01
CA ILE A 330 -30.41 37.17 -11.31
C ILE A 330 -30.27 35.94 -10.41
N ARG A 331 -30.53 36.08 -9.11
CA ARG A 331 -30.44 34.98 -8.15
C ARG A 331 -31.45 33.87 -8.44
N LEU A 332 -32.67 34.22 -8.82
CA LEU A 332 -33.69 33.26 -9.25
C LEU A 332 -33.27 32.48 -10.50
N LYS A 333 -32.58 33.14 -11.43
CA LYS A 333 -32.03 32.48 -12.62
C LYS A 333 -30.94 31.49 -12.25
N GLU A 334 -29.99 31.88 -11.40
CA GLU A 334 -28.94 30.97 -10.89
C GLU A 334 -29.52 29.76 -10.17
N LEU A 335 -30.52 29.96 -9.28
CA LEU A 335 -31.20 28.88 -8.59
C LEU A 335 -31.96 27.95 -9.56
N SER A 336 -32.53 28.50 -10.64
CA SER A 336 -33.18 27.72 -11.69
C SER A 336 -32.18 26.87 -12.49
N ASP A 337 -31.00 27.41 -12.78
CA ASP A 337 -29.93 26.69 -13.48
C ASP A 337 -29.39 25.56 -12.58
N GLN A 338 -29.12 25.83 -11.30
CA GLN A 338 -28.75 24.80 -10.30
C GLN A 338 -29.83 23.71 -10.15
N GLN A 339 -31.11 24.10 -10.16
CA GLN A 339 -32.24 23.16 -10.11
C GLN A 339 -32.29 22.26 -11.34
N LYS A 340 -31.88 22.76 -12.51
CA LYS A 340 -31.80 21.98 -13.74
C LYS A 340 -30.65 20.99 -13.67
N GLU A 341 -29.47 21.41 -13.21
CA GLU A 341 -28.30 20.54 -13.00
C GLU A 341 -28.60 19.38 -12.03
N VAL A 342 -29.20 19.68 -10.87
CA VAL A 342 -29.60 18.64 -9.90
C VAL A 342 -30.61 17.66 -10.52
N ARG A 343 -31.53 18.13 -11.36
CA ARG A 343 -32.49 17.26 -12.06
C ARG A 343 -31.81 16.36 -13.08
N GLU A 344 -30.87 16.88 -13.85
CA GLU A 344 -30.09 16.11 -14.82
C GLU A 344 -29.26 15.04 -14.10
N ALA A 345 -28.58 15.41 -13.01
CA ALA A 345 -27.82 14.48 -12.17
C ALA A 345 -28.69 13.38 -11.54
N LEU A 346 -29.89 13.71 -11.05
CA LEU A 346 -30.84 12.72 -10.52
C LEU A 346 -31.35 11.75 -11.60
N ASN A 347 -31.57 12.25 -12.83
CA ASN A 347 -31.98 11.39 -13.95
C ASN A 347 -30.85 10.46 -14.39
N GLN A 348 -29.61 10.95 -14.41
CA GLN A 348 -28.44 10.12 -14.69
C GLN A 348 -28.28 9.05 -13.62
N LEU A 349 -28.29 9.45 -12.33
CA LEU A 349 -28.18 8.52 -11.21
C LEU A 349 -29.28 7.45 -11.23
N LYS A 350 -30.51 7.81 -11.61
CA LYS A 350 -31.60 6.83 -11.75
C LYS A 350 -31.28 5.75 -12.79
N ASN A 351 -30.59 6.09 -13.86
CA ASN A 351 -30.21 5.12 -14.88
C ASN A 351 -29.03 4.26 -14.39
N GLU A 352 -28.02 4.88 -13.78
CA GLU A 352 -26.88 4.19 -13.15
C GLU A 352 -27.37 3.16 -12.11
N MET A 353 -28.26 3.57 -11.19
CA MET A 353 -28.86 2.68 -10.19
C MET A 353 -29.59 1.47 -10.78
N ARG A 354 -30.20 1.63 -11.96
CA ARG A 354 -30.89 0.50 -12.63
C ARG A 354 -29.89 -0.45 -13.24
N GLU A 355 -28.87 0.08 -13.88
CA GLU A 355 -27.81 -0.72 -14.50
C GLU A 355 -27.05 -1.52 -13.44
N HIS A 356 -26.62 -0.88 -12.35
CA HIS A 356 -25.94 -1.56 -11.24
C HIS A 356 -26.86 -2.57 -10.53
N ALA A 357 -28.16 -2.29 -10.40
CA ALA A 357 -29.12 -3.27 -9.86
C ALA A 357 -29.29 -4.49 -10.78
N ASP A 358 -29.40 -4.28 -12.09
CA ASP A 358 -29.49 -5.36 -13.09
C ASP A 358 -28.19 -6.20 -13.14
N GLU A 359 -27.04 -5.63 -12.81
CA GLU A 359 -25.77 -6.35 -12.66
C GLU A 359 -25.75 -7.23 -11.41
N LEU A 360 -26.26 -6.74 -10.28
CA LEU A 360 -26.39 -7.53 -9.05
C LEU A 360 -27.39 -8.69 -9.21
N ASP A 361 -28.50 -8.47 -9.89
CA ASP A 361 -29.49 -9.53 -10.17
C ASP A 361 -28.87 -10.65 -11.01
N ARG A 362 -28.06 -10.31 -12.02
CA ARG A 362 -27.32 -11.30 -12.83
C ARG A 362 -26.31 -12.10 -12.02
N LEU A 363 -25.58 -11.44 -11.14
CA LEU A 363 -24.64 -12.07 -10.22
C LEU A 363 -25.34 -13.07 -9.29
N ALA A 364 -26.52 -12.71 -8.77
CA ALA A 364 -27.32 -13.61 -7.94
C ALA A 364 -27.77 -14.86 -8.70
N GLU A 365 -28.19 -14.71 -9.97
CA GLU A 365 -28.57 -15.84 -10.84
C GLU A 365 -27.39 -16.78 -11.14
N GLU A 366 -26.19 -16.24 -11.36
CA GLU A 366 -24.96 -17.02 -11.61
C GLU A 366 -24.53 -17.84 -10.38
N GLN A 367 -24.64 -17.26 -9.18
CA GLN A 367 -24.32 -17.96 -7.93
C GLN A 367 -25.34 -19.06 -7.56
N ASP A 368 -26.60 -18.94 -7.97
CA ASP A 368 -27.61 -19.99 -7.76
C ASP A 368 -27.43 -21.16 -8.75
N LEU A 369 -27.04 -20.90 -10.00
CA LEU A 369 -26.76 -21.93 -10.99
C LEU A 369 -25.50 -22.76 -10.67
N GLY A 370 -24.51 -22.16 -10.00
CA GLY A 370 -23.29 -22.85 -9.54
C GLY A 370 -23.51 -23.82 -8.37
N LYS A 371 -24.66 -23.77 -7.68
CA LYS A 371 -24.99 -24.67 -6.55
C LYS A 371 -25.79 -25.92 -6.97
N GLU A 372 -26.28 -25.98 -8.20
CA GLU A 372 -27.06 -27.12 -8.72
C GLU A 372 -26.24 -28.11 -9.59
N GLY A 373 -24.96 -27.85 -9.84
CA GLY A 373 -24.02 -28.76 -10.54
C GLY A 373 -23.04 -29.44 -9.62
#